data_AF-A0A2D8CBA9-F1
#
_entry.id   AF-A0A2D8CBA9-F1
#
_cell.length_a   1.000
_cell.length_b   1.000
_cell.length_c   1.000
_cell.angle_alpha   90.00
_cell.angle_beta   90.00
_cell.angle_gamma   90.00
#
_symmetry.space_group_name_H-M   'P 1'
#
loop_
_entity.id
_entity.type
_entity.pdbx_description
1 polymer ?
#
loop_
_entity_poly.entity_id
_entity_poly.type
_entity_poly.pdbx_seq_one_letter_code
_entity_poly.pdbx_strand_id
1 'polypeptide(L)' 'MAAKIADALGVTPDYLVKGGEYEHIDGETLKKLKEIQNLDPENKWHVFATIDAFIKAAKLKSIAAL' A
#
# COMPACT_ATOMS: atom_id res chain seq x y z
N MET A 1 15.27 17.51 -1.53
CA MET A 1 15.56 17.22 -2.96
C MET A 1 14.88 15.93 -3.39
N ALA A 2 15.10 14.80 -2.69
CA ALA A 2 14.40 13.53 -2.91
C ALA A 2 12.86 13.66 -2.97
N ALA A 3 12.24 14.40 -2.05
CA ALA A 3 10.78 14.62 -2.07
C ALA A 3 10.23 15.23 -3.38
N LYS A 4 10.94 16.22 -3.96
CA LYS A 4 10.51 16.85 -5.22
C LYS A 4 10.63 15.91 -6.42
N ILE A 5 11.61 15.01 -6.40
CA ILE A 5 11.82 14.00 -7.44
C ILE A 5 10.77 12.89 -7.29
N ALA A 6 10.48 12.47 -6.06
CA ALA A 6 9.45 11.48 -5.77
C ALA A 6 8.06 11.97 -6.22
N ASP A 7 7.73 13.23 -5.93
CA ASP A 7 6.49 13.87 -6.39
C ASP A 7 6.39 13.90 -7.93
N ALA A 8 7.49 14.23 -8.63
CA ALA A 8 7.50 14.25 -10.10
C ALA A 8 7.34 12.87 -10.74
N LEU A 9 7.77 11.81 -10.04
CA LEU A 9 7.68 10.42 -10.47
C LEU A 9 6.43 9.70 -9.93
N GLY A 10 5.64 10.36 -9.07
CA GLY A 10 4.44 9.80 -8.47
C GLY A 10 4.69 8.71 -7.43
N VAL A 11 5.89 8.60 -6.87
CA VAL A 11 6.29 7.57 -5.90
C VAL A 11 6.52 8.15 -4.51
N THR A 12 6.70 7.32 -3.48
CA THR A 12 7.10 7.80 -2.15
C THR A 12 8.60 8.16 -2.14
N PRO A 13 9.05 9.10 -1.28
CA PRO A 13 10.48 9.40 -1.14
C PRO A 13 11.33 8.17 -0.78
N ASP A 14 10.77 7.24 0.01
CA ASP A 14 11.40 5.96 0.37
C ASP A 14 11.58 5.02 -0.84
N TYR A 15 10.76 5.12 -1.89
CA TYR A 15 10.94 4.38 -3.15
C TYR A 15 12.25 4.76 -3.87
N LEU A 16 12.77 5.96 -3.63
CA LEU A 16 14.04 6.42 -4.21
C LEU A 16 15.26 6.00 -3.40
N VAL A 17 15.05 5.43 -2.20
CA VAL A 17 16.10 5.03 -1.28
C VAL A 17 16.10 3.52 -1.14
N LYS A 18 17.12 2.88 -1.71
CA LYS A 18 17.32 1.43 -1.58
C LYS A 18 17.48 1.07 -0.09
N GLY A 19 16.63 0.16 0.39
CA GLY A 19 16.55 -0.28 1.79
C GLY A 19 15.59 0.52 2.68
N GLY A 20 14.76 1.41 2.13
CA GLY A 20 13.68 2.07 2.87
C GLY A 20 12.51 1.13 3.16
N GLU A 21 11.81 1.32 4.28
CA GLU A 21 10.67 0.45 4.68
C GLU A 21 9.57 0.33 3.61
N TYR A 22 9.49 1.30 2.70
CA TYR A 22 8.48 1.38 1.64
C TYR A 22 9.07 1.35 0.22
N GLU A 23 10.26 0.77 0.00
CA GLU A 23 10.92 0.75 -1.32
C GLU A 23 10.08 0.06 -2.42
N HIS A 24 9.05 -0.69 -2.04
CA HIS A 24 8.17 -1.43 -2.97
C HIS A 24 6.81 -0.76 -3.21
N ILE A 25 6.52 0.40 -2.62
CA ILE A 25 5.27 1.13 -2.90
C ILE A 25 5.43 1.96 -4.16
N ASP A 26 5.02 1.38 -5.30
CA ASP A 26 4.95 2.11 -6.56
C ASP A 26 3.84 3.19 -6.56
N GLY A 27 3.86 4.04 -7.58
CA GLY A 27 2.93 5.17 -7.66
C GLY A 27 1.47 4.76 -7.86
N GLU A 28 1.21 3.62 -8.49
CA GLU A 28 -0.15 3.10 -8.66
C GLU A 28 -0.73 2.63 -7.33
N THR A 29 0.07 1.92 -6.54
CA THR A 29 -0.27 1.47 -5.19
C THR A 29 -0.51 2.66 -4.28
N LEU A 30 0.38 3.67 -4.34
CA LEU A 30 0.20 4.91 -3.59
C LEU A 30 -1.09 5.65 -3.97
N LYS A 31 -1.43 5.70 -5.27
CA LYS A 31 -2.65 6.33 -5.75
C LYS A 31 -3.90 5.63 -5.20
N LYS A 32 -3.96 4.30 -5.26
CA LYS A 32 -5.06 3.50 -4.70
C LYS A 32 -5.23 3.76 -3.20
N LEU A 33 -4.13 3.81 -2.44
CA LEU A 33 -4.19 4.13 -1.02
C LEU A 33 -4.76 5.53 -0.77
N LYS A 34 -4.38 6.54 -1.57
CA LYS A 34 -4.96 7.89 -1.49
C LYS A 34 -6.45 7.91 -1.81
N GLU A 35 -6.89 7.16 -2.82
CA GLU A 35 -8.32 7.03 -3.16
C GLU A 35 -9.12 6.42 -2.01
N ILE A 36 -8.60 5.35 -1.37
CA ILE A 36 -9.23 4.74 -0.19
C ILE A 36 -9.36 5.76 0.95
N GLN A 37 -8.36 6.64 1.14
CA GLN A 37 -8.42 7.67 2.18
C GLN A 37 -9.51 8.72 1.94
N ASN A 38 -9.95 8.92 0.70
CA ASN A 38 -10.99 9.88 0.35
C ASN A 38 -12.41 9.28 0.38
N LEU A 39 -12.56 7.98 0.65
CA LEU A 39 -13.86 7.34 0.83
C LEU A 39 -14.53 7.81 2.12
N ASP A 40 -15.86 7.77 2.14
CA ASP A 40 -16.64 7.93 3.36
C ASP A 40 -16.31 6.81 4.37
N PRO A 41 -16.62 7.02 5.67
CA PRO A 41 -16.23 6.10 6.73
C PRO A 41 -16.70 4.65 6.53
N GLU A 42 -17.90 4.46 6.00
CA GLU A 42 -18.49 3.13 5.82
C GLU A 42 -17.79 2.38 4.69
N ASN A 43 -17.65 3.00 3.51
CA ASN A 43 -16.95 2.40 2.38
C ASN A 43 -15.46 2.16 2.68
N LYS A 44 -14.81 3.10 3.38
CA LYS A 44 -13.42 2.94 3.84
C LYS A 44 -13.28 1.71 4.75
N TRP A 45 -14.22 1.51 5.68
CA TRP A 45 -14.23 0.36 6.57
C TRP A 45 -14.35 -0.97 5.81
N HIS A 46 -15.27 -1.05 4.85
CA HIS A 46 -15.44 -2.26 4.03
C HIS A 46 -14.17 -2.64 3.24
N VAL A 47 -13.48 -1.65 2.67
CA VAL A 47 -12.23 -1.87 1.94
C VAL A 47 -11.15 -2.43 2.87
N PHE A 48 -10.96 -1.83 4.06
CA PHE A 48 -9.96 -2.32 5.01
C PHE A 48 -10.30 -3.72 5.53
N ALA A 49 -11.56 -3.98 5.88
CA ALA A 49 -11.99 -5.32 6.30
C ALA A 49 -11.70 -6.39 5.24
N THR A 50 -11.90 -6.04 3.96
CA THR A 50 -11.61 -6.93 2.83
C THR A 50 -10.11 -7.20 2.69
N ILE A 51 -9.28 -6.15 2.72
CA ILE A 51 -7.82 -6.25 2.68
C ILE A 51 -7.31 -7.15 3.81
N ASP A 52 -7.79 -6.92 5.04
CA ASP A 52 -7.41 -7.71 6.21
C ASP A 52 -7.79 -9.19 6.06
N ALA A 53 -8.98 -9.48 5.55
CA ALA A 53 -9.44 -10.84 5.31
C ALA A 53 -8.54 -11.55 4.29
N PHE A 54 -8.19 -10.89 3.19
CA PHE A 54 -7.29 -11.45 2.18
C PHE A 54 -5.88 -11.70 2.73
N ILE A 55 -5.31 -10.77 3.50
CA ILE A 55 -3.99 -10.93 4.12
C ILE A 55 -4.00 -12.12 5.08
N LYS A 56 -5.03 -12.25 5.92
CA LYS A 56 -5.18 -13.38 6.84
C LYS A 56 -5.28 -14.71 6.08
N ALA A 57 -6.11 -14.77 5.05
CA ALA A 57 -6.26 -15.97 4.22
C ALA A 57 -4.95 -16.38 3.54
N ALA A 58 -4.19 -15.42 3.01
CA ALA A 58 -2.89 -15.68 2.39
C ALA A 58 -1.86 -16.24 3.40
N LYS A 59 -1.79 -15.66 4.60
CA LYS A 59 -0.91 -16.16 5.68
C LYS A 59 -1.28 -17.57 6.14
N LEU A 60 -2.57 -17.87 6.24
CA LEU A 60 -3.03 -19.22 6.60
C LEU A 60 -2.68 -20.24 5.52
N LYS A 61 -2.85 -19.89 4.24
CA LYS A 61 -2.43 -20.76 3.12
C LYS A 61 -0.92 -21.03 3.12
N SER A 62 -0.09 -20.03 3.41
CA SER A 62 1.37 -20.25 3.47
C SER A 62 1.78 -21.17 4.60
N ILE A 63 1.05 -21.17 5.72
CA ILE A 63 1.31 -22.08 6.85
C ILE A 63 0.83 -23.51 6.52
N ALA A 64 -0.34 -23.65 5.88
CA ALA A 64 -0.89 -24.96 5.52
C ALA A 64 -0.14 -25.66 4.36
N ALA A 65 0.75 -24.95 3.66
CA ALA A 65 1.59 -25.49 2.59
C ALA A 65 2.98 -25.97 3.08
N LEU A 66 3.27 -25.85 4.39
CA LEU A 66 4.43 -26.41 5.09
C LEU A 66 4.09 -27.79 5.67
#